data_AF-A0A9R1ARP1-F1
#
_entry.id   AF-A0A9R1ARP1-F1
#
_cell.length_a   1.000
_cell.length_b   1.000
_cell.length_c   1.000
_cell.angle_alpha   90.00
_cell.angle_beta   90.00
_cell.angle_gamma   90.00
#
_symmetry.space_group_name_H-M   'P 1'
#
loop_
_entity.id
_entity.type
_entity.pdbx_description
1 polymer ?
#
loop_
_entity_poly.entity_id
_entity_poly.type
_entity_poly.pdbx_seq_one_letter_code
_entity_poly.pdbx_strand_id
1 'polypeptide(L)'
;MDRRSPSRARRMKPDTVTGDIIFVLQQKEHPKFKRKGDDLFYEHTLTLTEALCGFQYVLAHLDGRQLLIKSNPGEVVKPDSFKAINDEGMPMYQRPFMKGKLYIHFTVDFPDSLSLDQCKALETVLPPKPASQYTDMELDECEETMAYDIDIEEEMRRRQQQQAQEAYDEDEDMPGGGGQRVQCAQQ
;
A
#
# COMPACT_ATOMS: atom_id res chain seq x y z
N MET A 1 61.12 50.51 1.00
CA MET A 1 60.94 49.99 2.36
C MET A 1 59.46 49.82 2.62
N ASP A 2 59.12 48.60 3.02
CA ASP A 2 57.84 47.90 2.91
C ASP A 2 56.81 48.35 3.97
N ARG A 3 55.54 48.52 3.60
CA ARG A 3 54.41 48.76 4.51
C ARG A 3 53.47 47.56 4.41
N ARG A 4 53.65 46.56 5.27
CA ARG A 4 52.66 45.49 5.51
C ARG A 4 51.99 45.69 6.86
N SER A 5 50.72 46.04 6.81
CA SER A 5 49.80 46.00 7.95
C SER A 5 49.58 44.53 8.36
N PRO A 6 49.73 44.13 9.64
CA PRO A 6 49.37 42.79 10.04
C PRO A 6 47.85 42.71 10.23
N SER A 7 47.20 41.96 9.33
CA SER A 7 45.82 41.52 9.45
C SER A 7 45.61 40.81 10.80
N ARG A 8 44.60 41.25 11.56
CA ARG A 8 44.16 40.66 12.83
C ARG A 8 43.91 39.16 12.66
N ALA A 9 44.85 38.33 13.09
CA ALA A 9 44.61 36.93 13.38
C ALA A 9 43.69 36.84 14.60
N ARG A 10 42.48 36.27 14.43
CA ARG A 10 41.62 35.87 15.56
C ARG A 10 42.35 34.80 16.36
N ARG A 11 42.86 35.18 17.52
CA ARG A 11 43.48 34.28 18.51
C ARG A 11 42.40 33.36 19.08
N MET A 12 42.32 32.11 18.60
CA MET A 12 41.61 31.05 19.32
C MET A 12 42.33 30.80 20.65
N LYS A 13 41.57 30.67 21.75
CA LYS A 13 42.13 30.40 23.08
C LYS A 13 42.74 28.99 23.13
N PRO A 14 43.86 28.74 23.83
CA PRO A 14 44.62 27.49 23.71
C PRO A 14 44.02 26.27 24.44
N ASP A 15 42.75 26.27 24.84
CA ASP A 15 42.21 25.25 25.75
C ASP A 15 40.72 24.95 25.55
N THR A 16 40.26 24.98 24.31
CA THR A 16 38.89 24.59 23.94
C THR A 16 38.92 23.28 23.17
N VAL A 17 38.39 22.22 23.80
CA VAL A 17 38.15 20.93 23.16
C VAL A 17 37.20 21.15 21.98
N THR A 18 37.59 20.69 20.80
CA THR A 18 36.74 20.76 19.59
C THR A 18 35.49 19.92 19.83
N GLY A 19 34.30 20.51 19.67
CA GLY A 19 33.04 19.78 19.78
C GLY A 19 32.82 18.84 18.60
N ASP A 20 32.10 17.74 18.83
CA ASP A 20 31.77 16.78 17.79
C ASP A 20 30.64 17.29 16.89
N ILE A 21 30.82 17.14 15.58
CA ILE A 21 29.76 17.36 14.59
C ILE A 21 29.16 15.99 14.25
N ILE A 22 27.90 15.79 14.62
CA ILE A 22 27.16 14.57 14.30
C ILE A 22 26.32 14.84 13.05
N PHE A 23 26.62 14.12 11.97
CA PHE A 23 25.78 14.11 10.78
C PHE A 23 24.74 13.00 10.90
N VAL A 24 23.47 13.37 10.85
CA VAL A 24 22.35 12.43 10.74
C VAL A 24 21.89 12.42 9.29
N LEU A 25 22.02 11.27 8.63
CA LEU A 25 21.54 11.07 7.27
C LEU A 25 20.04 10.76 7.31
N GLN A 26 19.23 11.59 6.65
CA GLN A 26 17.81 11.35 6.48
C GLN A 26 17.52 10.94 5.02
N GLN A 27 16.91 9.77 4.85
CA GLN A 27 16.49 9.29 3.55
C GLN A 27 15.23 10.02 3.10
N LYS A 28 15.26 10.59 1.89
CA LYS A 28 14.07 11.12 1.23
C LYS A 28 13.26 9.99 0.59
N GLU A 29 11.94 10.13 0.61
CA GLU A 29 11.05 9.23 -0.11
C GLU A 29 11.31 9.31 -1.61
N HIS A 30 11.30 8.14 -2.27
CA HIS A 30 11.46 8.04 -3.71
C HIS A 30 10.11 7.61 -4.32
N PRO A 31 9.68 8.20 -5.46
CA PRO A 31 8.34 7.96 -6.01
C PRO A 31 8.08 6.50 -6.38
N LYS A 32 9.12 5.76 -6.78
CA LYS A 32 8.98 4.37 -7.26
C LYS A 32 9.52 3.30 -6.32
N PHE A 33 10.47 3.65 -5.45
CA PHE A 33 11.25 2.66 -4.71
C PHE A 33 11.15 2.93 -3.22
N LYS A 34 10.79 1.91 -2.45
CA LYS A 34 10.81 1.95 -0.98
C LYS A 34 11.97 1.10 -0.50
N ARG A 35 12.86 1.68 0.32
CA ARG A 35 14.01 0.95 0.89
C ARG A 35 13.65 0.37 2.25
N LYS A 36 14.00 -0.89 2.49
CA LYS A 36 13.93 -1.51 3.82
C LYS A 36 15.23 -2.27 4.08
N GLY A 37 16.08 -1.70 4.94
CA GLY A 37 17.43 -2.24 5.16
C GLY A 37 18.27 -2.18 3.88
N ASP A 38 18.75 -3.34 3.43
CA ASP A 38 19.52 -3.46 2.19
C ASP A 38 18.64 -3.81 0.98
N ASP A 39 17.34 -4.01 1.17
CA ASP A 39 16.41 -4.40 0.11
C ASP A 39 15.62 -3.21 -0.44
N LEU A 40 15.20 -3.33 -1.70
CA LEU A 40 14.33 -2.38 -2.40
C LEU A 40 12.98 -3.01 -2.69
N PHE A 41 11.93 -2.20 -2.61
CA PHE A 41 10.55 -2.58 -2.93
C PHE A 41 10.05 -1.68 -4.05
N TYR A 42 9.47 -2.30 -5.06
CA TYR A 42 8.87 -1.66 -6.23
C TYR A 42 7.47 -2.23 -6.43
N GLU A 43 6.52 -1.39 -6.83
CA GLU A 43 5.16 -1.81 -7.13
C GLU A 43 4.92 -1.74 -8.63
N HIS A 44 4.32 -2.79 -9.18
CA HIS A 44 4.03 -2.88 -10.60
C HIS A 44 2.64 -3.46 -10.83
N THR A 45 1.83 -2.73 -11.58
CA THR A 45 0.51 -3.17 -11.99
C THR A 45 0.60 -3.92 -13.30
N LEU A 46 0.08 -5.15 -13.31
CA LEU A 46 -0.08 -5.97 -14.50
C LEU A 46 -1.53 -5.96 -14.94
N THR A 47 -1.77 -6.04 -16.24
CA THR A 47 -3.10 -6.39 -16.75
C THR A 47 -3.46 -7.84 -16.40
N LEU A 48 -4.75 -8.16 -16.32
CA LEU A 48 -5.19 -9.56 -16.13
C LEU A 48 -4.58 -10.52 -17.17
N THR A 49 -4.46 -10.10 -18.43
CA THR A 49 -3.84 -10.91 -19.48
C THR A 49 -2.36 -11.16 -19.21
N GLU A 50 -1.60 -10.15 -18.80
CA GLU A 50 -0.20 -10.29 -18.40
C GLU A 50 -0.03 -11.20 -17.19
N ALA A 51 -0.94 -11.10 -16.21
CA ALA A 51 -0.93 -11.93 -15.02
C ALA A 51 -1.19 -13.42 -15.34
N LEU A 52 -2.03 -13.72 -16.34
CA LEU A 52 -2.40 -15.09 -16.72
C LEU A 52 -1.49 -15.71 -17.79
N CYS A 53 -1.06 -14.92 -18.78
CA CYS A 53 -0.32 -15.39 -19.94
C CYS A 53 1.19 -15.11 -19.86
N GLY A 54 1.59 -14.29 -18.89
CA GLY A 54 2.96 -13.85 -18.68
C GLY A 54 3.20 -12.42 -19.15
N PHE A 55 4.27 -11.83 -18.63
CA PHE A 55 4.58 -10.41 -18.81
C PHE A 55 6.05 -10.19 -19.17
N GLN A 56 6.32 -9.05 -19.79
CA GLN A 56 7.67 -8.58 -20.06
C GLN A 56 7.68 -7.04 -20.04
N TYR A 57 8.45 -6.44 -19.14
CA TYR A 57 8.61 -4.99 -19.10
C TYR A 57 10.03 -4.59 -18.70
N VAL A 58 10.35 -3.31 -18.92
CA VAL A 58 11.65 -2.74 -18.58
C VAL A 58 11.52 -1.83 -17.36
N LEU A 59 12.33 -2.09 -16.34
CA LEU A 59 12.42 -1.27 -15.14
C LEU A 59 13.70 -0.43 -15.17
N ALA A 60 13.55 0.88 -15.06
CA ALA A 60 14.68 1.78 -14.80
C ALA A 60 15.08 1.71 -13.32
N HIS A 61 16.27 1.19 -13.04
CA HIS A 61 16.81 1.07 -11.70
C HIS A 61 17.44 2.39 -11.22
N LEU A 62 17.65 2.52 -9.90
CA LEU A 62 18.34 3.65 -9.25
C LEU A 62 19.76 3.95 -9.76
N ASP A 63 20.44 2.99 -10.38
CA ASP A 63 21.79 3.17 -10.95
C ASP A 63 21.76 3.58 -12.43
N GLY A 64 20.57 3.81 -12.98
CA GLY A 64 20.36 4.17 -14.38
C GLY A 64 20.33 2.98 -15.34
N ARG A 65 20.57 1.74 -14.88
CA ARG A 65 20.42 0.56 -15.73
C ARG A 65 18.95 0.26 -16.01
N GLN A 66 18.72 -0.40 -17.14
CA GLN A 66 17.43 -0.93 -17.54
C GLN A 66 17.41 -2.45 -17.29
N LEU A 67 16.53 -2.89 -16.40
CA LEU A 67 16.34 -4.31 -16.11
C LEU A 67 15.16 -4.84 -16.92
N LEU A 68 15.40 -5.88 -17.72
CA LEU A 68 14.33 -6.60 -18.39
C LEU A 68 13.75 -7.64 -17.42
N ILE A 69 12.51 -7.42 -16.99
CA ILE A 69 11.81 -8.32 -16.07
C ILE A 69 10.76 -9.07 -16.88
N LYS A 70 10.81 -10.40 -16.81
CA LYS A 70 9.94 -11.29 -17.55
C LYS A 70 9.48 -12.46 -16.68
N SER A 71 8.28 -12.94 -16.91
CA SER A 71 7.84 -14.24 -16.38
C SER A 71 8.09 -15.35 -17.39
N ASN A 72 8.03 -16.60 -16.92
CA ASN A 72 8.02 -17.74 -17.83
C ASN A 72 6.63 -17.85 -18.51
N PRO A 73 6.56 -18.31 -19.77
CA PRO A 73 5.27 -18.59 -20.41
C PRO A 73 4.44 -19.58 -19.58
N GLY A 74 3.19 -19.24 -19.30
CA GLY A 74 2.28 -20.05 -18.48
C GLY A 74 2.45 -19.91 -16.95
N GLU A 75 3.37 -19.04 -16.50
CA GLU A 75 3.50 -18.72 -15.08
C GLU A 75 2.44 -17.68 -14.67
N VAL A 76 1.46 -18.11 -13.87
CA VAL A 76 0.40 -17.22 -13.37
C VAL A 76 0.92 -16.38 -12.19
N VAL A 77 0.70 -15.07 -12.26
CA VAL A 77 0.93 -14.13 -11.16
C VAL A 77 -0.39 -13.84 -10.46
N LYS A 78 -0.40 -14.04 -9.14
CA LYS A 78 -1.56 -13.72 -8.31
C LYS A 78 -1.58 -12.23 -7.96
N PRO A 79 -2.76 -11.63 -7.79
CA PRO A 79 -2.88 -10.32 -7.14
C PRO A 79 -2.17 -10.32 -5.78
N ASP A 80 -1.57 -9.18 -5.45
CA ASP A 80 -0.84 -8.92 -4.20
C ASP A 80 0.33 -9.89 -3.94
N SER A 81 0.87 -10.49 -5.01
CA SER A 81 2.02 -11.39 -4.90
C SER A 81 3.34 -10.65 -5.04
N PHE A 82 4.39 -11.24 -4.47
CA PHE A 82 5.74 -10.70 -4.53
C PHE A 82 6.67 -11.61 -5.32
N LYS A 83 7.51 -11.02 -6.19
CA LYS A 83 8.68 -11.71 -6.75
C LYS A 83 9.96 -11.00 -6.34
N ALA A 84 11.05 -11.74 -6.21
CA ALA A 84 12.35 -11.23 -5.81
C ALA A 84 13.36 -11.35 -6.95
N ILE A 85 14.15 -10.29 -7.15
CA ILE A 85 15.33 -10.28 -8.01
C ILE A 85 16.54 -10.13 -7.10
N ASN A 86 17.42 -11.13 -7.11
CA ASN A 86 18.63 -11.12 -6.30
C ASN A 86 19.62 -10.08 -6.82
N ASP A 87 20.44 -9.52 -5.92
CA ASP A 87 21.53 -8.58 -6.20
C ASP A 87 21.11 -7.25 -6.87
N GLU A 88 19.81 -6.92 -6.83
CA GLU A 88 19.26 -5.64 -7.32
C GLU A 88 18.70 -4.78 -6.16
N GLY A 89 19.14 -5.03 -4.93
CA GLY A 89 18.89 -4.15 -3.78
C GLY A 89 19.95 -3.04 -3.63
N MET A 90 20.02 -2.51 -2.41
CA MET A 90 21.05 -1.54 -2.02
C MET A 90 22.37 -2.25 -1.65
N PRO A 91 23.53 -1.60 -1.86
CA PRO A 91 24.82 -2.12 -1.40
C PRO A 91 24.85 -2.30 0.13
N MET A 92 25.39 -3.43 0.59
CA MET A 92 25.52 -3.74 2.00
C MET A 92 26.64 -2.91 2.64
N TYR A 93 26.39 -2.44 3.88
CA TYR A 93 27.39 -1.68 4.63
C TYR A 93 28.69 -2.49 4.80
N GLN A 94 29.83 -1.85 4.53
CA GLN A 94 31.18 -2.46 4.51
C GLN A 94 31.42 -3.54 3.45
N ARG A 95 30.40 -3.91 2.64
CA ARG A 95 30.51 -4.92 1.58
C ARG A 95 29.87 -4.39 0.28
N PRO A 96 30.51 -3.43 -0.40
CA PRO A 96 29.91 -2.72 -1.54
C PRO A 96 29.62 -3.60 -2.76
N PHE A 97 30.30 -4.75 -2.87
CA PHE A 97 30.07 -5.73 -3.94
C PHE A 97 28.90 -6.68 -3.66
N MET A 98 28.35 -6.66 -2.44
CA MET A 98 27.14 -7.40 -2.08
C MET A 98 25.97 -6.44 -2.05
N LYS A 99 24.87 -6.81 -2.71
CA LYS A 99 23.62 -6.05 -2.72
C LYS A 99 22.51 -6.88 -2.10
N GLY A 100 21.51 -6.20 -1.54
CA GLY A 100 20.25 -6.85 -1.17
C GLY A 100 19.43 -7.28 -2.39
N LYS A 101 18.14 -7.50 -2.19
CA LYS A 101 17.19 -7.91 -3.21
C LYS A 101 16.26 -6.77 -3.61
N LEU A 102 15.75 -6.85 -4.84
CA LEU A 102 14.60 -6.08 -5.29
C LEU A 102 13.34 -6.95 -5.18
N TYR A 103 12.39 -6.56 -4.36
CA TYR A 103 11.06 -7.14 -4.28
C TYR A 103 10.09 -6.34 -5.14
N ILE A 104 9.34 -7.05 -5.97
CA ILE A 104 8.32 -6.48 -6.84
C ILE A 104 6.97 -6.95 -6.33
N HIS A 105 6.17 -6.00 -5.87
CA HIS A 105 4.77 -6.20 -5.52
C HIS A 105 3.92 -6.08 -6.78
N PHE A 106 3.19 -7.15 -7.13
CA PHE A 106 2.34 -7.16 -8.30
C PHE A 106 0.89 -6.91 -7.90
N THR A 107 0.33 -5.82 -8.42
CA THR A 107 -1.12 -5.59 -8.44
C THR A 107 -1.67 -6.00 -9.80
N VAL A 108 -2.92 -6.45 -9.86
CA VAL A 108 -3.55 -6.89 -11.11
C VAL A 108 -4.73 -5.99 -11.40
N ASP A 109 -4.71 -5.38 -12.57
CA ASP A 109 -5.80 -4.56 -13.09
C ASP A 109 -6.80 -5.43 -13.85
N PHE A 110 -8.02 -5.48 -13.36
CA PHE A 110 -9.12 -6.25 -13.94
C PHE A 110 -9.93 -5.34 -14.89
N PRO A 111 -10.42 -5.88 -16.02
CA PRO A 111 -11.26 -5.10 -16.91
C PRO A 111 -12.60 -4.79 -16.25
N ASP A 112 -13.11 -3.55 -16.44
CA ASP A 112 -14.39 -3.10 -15.88
C ASP A 112 -15.58 -3.97 -16.34
N SER A 113 -15.52 -4.51 -17.55
CA SER A 113 -16.56 -5.38 -18.11
C SER A 113 -16.03 -6.30 -19.20
N LEU A 114 -16.75 -7.38 -19.45
CA LEU A 114 -16.48 -8.35 -20.52
C LEU A 114 -17.74 -8.56 -21.35
N SER A 115 -17.57 -8.69 -22.67
CA SER A 115 -18.65 -9.08 -23.58
C SER A 115 -19.02 -10.55 -23.40
N LEU A 116 -20.26 -10.91 -23.78
CA LEU A 116 -20.75 -12.29 -23.71
C LEU A 116 -19.86 -13.29 -24.46
N ASP A 117 -19.28 -12.87 -25.59
CA ASP A 117 -18.38 -13.73 -26.38
C ASP A 117 -17.03 -13.93 -25.69
N GLN A 118 -16.50 -12.90 -25.02
CA GLN A 118 -15.30 -13.02 -24.18
C GLN A 118 -15.55 -13.94 -22.98
N CYS A 119 -16.72 -13.83 -22.34
CA CYS A 119 -17.10 -14.72 -21.23
C CYS A 119 -17.13 -16.19 -21.67
N LYS A 120 -17.75 -16.50 -22.80
CA LYS A 120 -17.76 -17.87 -23.36
C LYS A 120 -16.36 -18.39 -23.68
N ALA A 121 -15.51 -17.53 -24.24
CA ALA A 121 -14.12 -17.89 -24.53
C ALA A 121 -13.33 -18.21 -23.25
N LEU A 122 -13.52 -17.41 -22.19
CA LEU A 122 -12.89 -17.63 -20.89
C LEU A 122 -13.39 -18.92 -20.21
N GLU A 123 -14.69 -19.19 -20.25
CA GLU A 123 -15.27 -20.44 -19.72
C GLU A 123 -14.70 -21.70 -20.39
N THR A 124 -14.20 -21.58 -21.61
CA THR A 124 -13.58 -22.69 -22.35
C THR A 124 -12.15 -22.98 -21.88
N VAL A 125 -11.42 -21.97 -21.39
CA VAL A 125 -9.97 -22.08 -21.08
C VAL A 125 -9.65 -22.04 -19.58
N LEU A 126 -10.53 -21.46 -18.76
CA LEU A 126 -10.37 -21.37 -17.31
C LEU A 126 -11.03 -22.56 -16.60
N PRO A 127 -10.67 -22.83 -15.32
CA PRO A 127 -11.35 -23.82 -14.52
C PRO A 127 -12.87 -23.60 -14.51
N PRO A 128 -13.67 -24.68 -14.58
CA PRO A 128 -15.12 -24.56 -14.65
C PRO A 128 -15.67 -23.91 -13.39
N LYS A 129 -16.78 -23.17 -13.55
CA LYS A 129 -17.55 -22.66 -12.43
C LYS A 129 -17.98 -23.83 -11.53
N PRO A 130 -17.99 -23.66 -10.20
CA PRO A 130 -18.52 -24.69 -9.32
C PRO A 130 -19.97 -25.01 -9.72
N ALA A 131 -20.30 -26.31 -9.77
CA ALA A 131 -21.65 -26.72 -10.06
C ALA A 131 -22.60 -26.19 -8.99
N SER A 132 -23.81 -25.79 -9.38
CA SER A 132 -24.86 -25.49 -8.42
C SER A 132 -25.08 -26.71 -7.53
N GLN A 133 -25.04 -26.51 -6.22
CA GLN A 133 -25.41 -27.53 -5.24
C GLN A 133 -26.93 -27.70 -5.11
N TYR A 134 -27.70 -26.81 -5.75
CA TYR A 134 -29.16 -26.78 -5.71
C TYR A 134 -29.73 -27.22 -7.05
N THR A 135 -30.83 -27.96 -6.97
CA THR A 135 -31.67 -28.30 -8.12
C THR A 135 -32.45 -27.08 -8.61
N ASP A 136 -32.91 -27.11 -9.87
CA ASP A 136 -33.72 -26.03 -10.43
C ASP A 136 -34.99 -25.77 -9.59
N MET A 137 -35.60 -26.82 -9.02
CA MET A 137 -36.76 -26.68 -8.13
C MET A 137 -36.42 -25.92 -6.84
N GLU A 138 -35.25 -26.17 -6.25
CA GLU A 138 -34.81 -25.44 -5.05
C GLU A 138 -34.44 -23.98 -5.38
N LEU A 139 -33.93 -23.72 -6.58
CA LEU A 139 -33.63 -22.37 -7.05
C LEU A 139 -34.90 -21.55 -7.33
N ASP A 140 -35.96 -22.16 -7.87
CA ASP A 140 -37.25 -21.50 -8.10
C ASP A 140 -37.93 -21.04 -6.79
N GLU A 141 -37.64 -21.69 -5.67
CA GLU A 141 -38.10 -21.28 -4.33
C GLU A 141 -37.23 -20.17 -3.70
N CYS A 142 -36.08 -19.83 -4.29
CA CYS A 142 -35.20 -18.78 -3.77
C CYS A 142 -35.66 -17.38 -4.20
N GLU A 143 -35.59 -16.41 -3.29
CA GLU A 143 -35.75 -15.01 -3.65
C GLU A 143 -34.56 -14.52 -4.48
N GLU A 144 -34.81 -14.13 -5.74
CA GLU A 144 -33.79 -13.56 -6.61
C GLU A 144 -33.37 -12.17 -6.11
N THR A 145 -32.07 -11.99 -5.92
CA THR A 145 -31.48 -10.71 -5.52
C THR A 145 -30.27 -10.40 -6.38
N MET A 146 -30.06 -9.12 -6.67
CA MET A 146 -28.88 -8.64 -7.40
C MET A 146 -27.91 -7.98 -6.42
N ALA A 147 -26.67 -8.45 -6.43
CA ALA A 147 -25.59 -7.76 -5.75
C ALA A 147 -25.22 -6.47 -6.50
N TYR A 148 -24.81 -5.45 -5.75
CA TYR A 148 -24.26 -4.21 -6.28
C TYR A 148 -22.93 -3.91 -5.58
N ASP A 149 -22.06 -3.17 -6.25
CA ASP A 149 -20.77 -2.79 -5.69
C ASP A 149 -20.95 -1.78 -4.55
N ILE A 150 -20.22 -1.98 -3.45
CA ILE A 150 -20.26 -1.13 -2.27
C ILE A 150 -18.83 -0.85 -1.82
N ASP A 151 -18.54 0.43 -1.52
CA ASP A 151 -17.37 0.80 -0.73
C ASP A 151 -17.67 0.56 0.76
N ILE A 152 -17.06 -0.47 1.33
CA ILE A 152 -17.28 -0.88 2.72
C ILE A 152 -16.86 0.23 3.70
N GLU A 153 -15.80 0.97 3.41
CA GLU A 153 -15.33 2.04 4.32
C GLU A 153 -16.34 3.19 4.36
N GLU A 154 -16.88 3.57 3.20
CA GLU A 154 -17.91 4.60 3.11
C GLU A 154 -19.21 4.15 3.80
N GLU A 155 -19.63 2.91 3.55
CA GLU A 155 -20.83 2.34 4.16
C GLU A 155 -20.73 2.28 5.69
N MET A 156 -19.58 1.86 6.23
CA MET A 156 -19.33 1.83 7.67
C MET A 156 -19.35 3.24 8.28
N ARG A 157 -18.78 4.22 7.59
CA ARG A 157 -18.79 5.62 8.04
C ARG A 157 -20.20 6.20 8.07
N ARG A 158 -21.04 5.90 7.07
CA ARG A 158 -22.45 6.32 7.03
C ARG A 158 -23.23 5.73 8.22
N ARG A 159 -23.06 4.43 8.49
CA ARG A 159 -23.72 3.77 9.64
C ARG A 159 -23.31 4.35 10.98
N GLN A 160 -22.03 4.64 11.18
CA GLN A 160 -21.56 5.22 12.44
C GLN A 160 -22.11 6.63 12.68
N GLN A 161 -22.32 7.41 11.63
CA GLN A 161 -22.95 8.73 11.73
C GLN A 161 -24.45 8.64 12.06
N GLN A 162 -25.17 7.69 11.48
CA GLN A 162 -26.58 7.46 11.79
C GLN A 162 -26.78 7.02 13.24
N GLN A 163 -25.98 6.07 13.73
CA GLN A 163 -26.03 5.65 15.14
C GLN A 163 -25.72 6.80 16.11
N ALA A 164 -24.78 7.67 15.74
CA ALA A 164 -24.50 8.86 16.55
C ALA A 164 -25.71 9.81 16.56
N GLN A 165 -26.34 10.07 15.41
CA GLN A 165 -27.53 10.91 15.31
C GLN A 165 -28.71 10.36 16.12
N GLU A 166 -29.01 9.06 16.00
CA GLU A 166 -30.09 8.42 16.75
C GLU A 166 -29.88 8.51 18.28
N ALA A 167 -28.62 8.39 18.74
CA ALA A 167 -28.30 8.55 20.16
C ALA A 167 -28.50 9.98 20.68
N TYR A 168 -28.40 11.01 19.81
CA TYR A 168 -28.69 12.39 20.18
C TYR A 168 -30.19 12.73 20.12
N ASP A 169 -30.94 12.11 19.21
CA ASP A 169 -32.40 12.29 19.11
C ASP A 169 -33.15 11.62 20.30
N GLU A 170 -32.67 10.47 20.82
CA GLU A 170 -33.26 9.84 22.01
C GLU A 170 -33.13 10.67 23.31
N ASP A 171 -32.15 11.59 23.39
CA ASP A 171 -31.98 12.49 24.54
C ASP A 171 -32.90 13.73 24.49
N GLU A 172 -33.52 14.05 23.33
CA GLU A 172 -34.47 15.17 23.18
C GLU A 172 -35.94 14.76 23.39
N ASP A 173 -36.27 13.46 23.38
CA ASP A 173 -37.63 12.92 23.50
C ASP A 173 -37.98 12.39 24.92
N MET A 174 -37.41 12.98 25.98
CA MET A 174 -37.91 12.78 27.35
C MET A 174 -38.98 13.84 27.70
N PRO A 175 -40.28 13.50 27.72
CA PRO A 175 -41.30 14.41 28.25
C PRO A 175 -40.98 14.66 29.73
N GLY A 176 -40.57 15.90 30.02
CA GLY A 176 -40.20 16.39 31.34
C GLY A 176 -41.27 16.10 32.40
N GLY A 177 -41.18 14.92 33.00
CA GLY A 177 -41.89 14.50 34.20
C GLY A 177 -41.02 14.74 35.42
N GLY A 178 -41.40 15.74 36.21
CA GLY A 178 -41.16 15.78 37.65
C GLY A 178 -39.70 15.79 38.11
N GLY A 179 -39.10 16.97 38.17
CA GLY A 179 -37.86 17.15 38.92
C GLY A 179 -38.03 16.76 40.38
N GLN A 180 -37.24 15.80 40.84
CA GLN A 180 -37.02 15.58 42.27
C GLN A 180 -35.52 15.51 42.54
N ARG A 181 -35.03 16.61 43.11
CA ARG A 181 -33.65 16.82 43.53
C ARG A 181 -33.31 15.89 44.69
N VAL A 182 -32.19 15.17 44.59
CA VAL A 182 -31.56 14.54 45.74
C VAL A 182 -30.09 14.97 45.80
N GLN A 183 -29.80 15.78 46.83
CA GLN A 183 -28.44 16.11 47.26
C GLN A 183 -27.88 14.93 48.05
N CYS A 184 -26.65 14.52 47.75
CA CYS A 184 -25.84 13.71 48.66
C CYS A 184 -24.58 14.49 49.02
N ALA A 185 -24.46 14.78 50.32
CA ALA A 185 -23.31 15.42 50.94
C ALA A 185 -22.14 14.44 51.06
N GLN A 186 -20.92 14.97 50.91
CA GLN A 186 -19.67 14.27 51.18
C GLN A 186 -19.33 14.31 52.68
N GLN A 187 -18.83 13.20 53.21
CA GLN A 187 -17.87 13.15 54.31
C GLN A 187 -16.74 12.18 53.92
#